data_AF-A0A4S8MW77-F1
#
_entry.id   AF-A0A4S8MW77-F1
#
_cell.length_a   1.000
_cell.length_b   1.000
_cell.length_c   1.000
_cell.angle_alpha   90.00
_cell.angle_beta   90.00
_cell.angle_gamma   90.00
#
_symmetry.space_group_name_H-M   'P 1'
#
loop_
_entity.id
_entity.type
_entity.pdbx_description
1 polymer ?
#
loop_
_entity_poly.entity_id
_entity_poly.type
_entity_poly.pdbx_seq_one_letter_code
_entity_poly.pdbx_strand_id
1 'polypeptide(L)'
;MTFRCAHPDFSVRSIIDDQVFPVSRKALCTSEVFCNMFSCCDDSTSEKSEQSLDLAENSASLSLLLTLLHSPPELPIQSNHKSWDLPASLDTDSSVIPLPILPQLFSLADKYALPDSVTKALCGHLLVHAPTNPLFVYGFAVSAGFSDVASKSCRWLKPMASYSKEEIEMIPTVEAYHKVIRLQDARVKTLKRMLLEEEIFPHGYGACPSHLNETKAIWHAARINLARKIETLTDVAGEMEDLLSERPIRDCTACRKACTAAVEMLRYKCRKAPRTFRHLQNSES
;
A
#
# COMPACT_ATOMS: atom_id res chain seq x y z
N MET A 1 14.78 -10.54 17.15
CA MET A 1 14.59 -11.95 16.74
C MET A 1 15.95 -12.62 16.82
N THR A 2 16.06 -13.77 17.48
CA THR A 2 17.31 -14.52 17.57
C THR A 2 17.28 -15.65 16.57
N PHE A 3 18.18 -15.64 15.59
CA PHE A 3 18.25 -16.67 14.56
C PHE A 3 18.68 -18.03 15.16
N ARG A 4 18.08 -19.12 14.67
CA ARG A 4 18.45 -20.50 15.03
C ARG A 4 18.34 -21.40 13.80
N CYS A 5 19.35 -22.23 13.57
CA CYS A 5 19.36 -23.27 12.54
C CYS A 5 19.27 -24.66 13.19
N ALA A 6 18.37 -25.52 12.69
CA ALA A 6 18.16 -26.87 13.26
C ALA A 6 19.26 -27.86 12.84
N HIS A 7 19.80 -27.73 11.63
CA HIS A 7 20.79 -28.64 11.04
C HIS A 7 21.93 -27.85 10.40
N PRO A 8 22.81 -27.24 11.21
CA PRO A 8 23.91 -26.45 10.69
C PRO A 8 25.03 -27.33 10.14
N ASP A 9 25.56 -26.94 8.98
CA ASP A 9 26.70 -27.56 8.30
C ASP A 9 27.81 -26.53 7.97
N PHE A 10 27.61 -25.27 8.39
CA PHE A 10 28.50 -24.15 8.13
C PHE A 10 28.35 -23.08 9.23
N SER A 11 29.34 -22.20 9.37
CA SER A 11 29.31 -21.11 10.36
C SER A 11 29.48 -19.75 9.68
N VAL A 12 28.77 -18.73 10.17
CA VAL A 12 28.95 -17.34 9.74
C VAL A 12 29.26 -16.50 10.96
N ARG A 13 30.34 -15.71 10.93
CA ARG A 13 30.76 -14.87 12.03
C ARG A 13 30.61 -13.39 11.70
N SER A 14 30.06 -12.63 12.63
CA SER A 14 30.10 -11.16 12.60
C SER A 14 31.49 -10.69 12.98
N ILE A 15 32.17 -9.95 12.10
CA ILE A 15 33.50 -9.37 12.42
C ILE A 15 33.38 -8.30 13.51
N ILE A 16 32.27 -7.55 13.52
CA ILE A 16 32.08 -6.41 14.43
C ILE A 16 31.86 -6.89 15.87
N ASP A 17 31.02 -7.91 16.04
CA ASP A 17 30.57 -8.36 17.37
C ASP A 17 31.20 -9.71 17.80
N ASP A 18 32.05 -10.31 16.94
CA ASP A 18 32.64 -11.66 17.07
C ASP A 18 31.61 -12.78 17.33
N GLN A 19 30.34 -12.53 17.03
CA GLN A 19 29.27 -13.50 17.22
C GLN A 19 29.22 -14.50 16.06
N VAL A 20 29.21 -15.79 16.40
CA VAL A 20 29.14 -16.90 15.43
C VAL A 20 27.70 -17.44 15.35
N PHE A 21 27.23 -17.60 14.11
CA PHE A 21 25.92 -18.12 13.77
C PHE A 21 26.06 -19.47 13.04
N PRO A 22 25.55 -20.57 13.62
CA PRO A 22 25.51 -21.85 12.93
C PRO A 22 24.39 -21.82 11.88
N VAL A 23 24.71 -22.13 10.62
CA VAL A 23 23.84 -21.97 9.45
C VAL A 23 23.89 -23.19 8.53
N SER A 24 23.00 -23.22 7.54
CA SER A 24 22.99 -24.24 6.49
C SER A 24 23.49 -23.62 5.20
N ARG A 25 24.55 -24.18 4.63
CA ARG A 25 25.14 -23.77 3.35
C ARG A 25 24.10 -23.78 2.23
N LYS A 26 23.22 -24.78 2.22
CA LYS A 26 22.10 -24.88 1.28
C LYS A 26 21.18 -23.65 1.31
N ALA A 27 20.88 -23.13 2.50
CA ALA A 27 20.03 -21.93 2.63
C ALA A 27 20.79 -20.67 2.20
N LEU A 28 22.08 -20.57 2.53
CA LEU A 28 22.92 -19.47 2.05
C LEU A 28 22.97 -19.42 0.52
N CYS A 29 23.06 -20.57 -0.16
CA CYS A 29 23.07 -20.65 -1.63
C CYS A 29 21.79 -20.14 -2.33
N THR A 30 20.74 -19.76 -1.59
CA THR A 30 19.60 -19.03 -2.18
C THR A 30 19.98 -17.62 -2.61
N SER A 31 21.02 -17.04 -2.00
CA SER A 31 21.66 -15.81 -2.45
C SER A 31 22.64 -16.12 -3.58
N GLU A 32 22.56 -15.35 -4.66
CA GLU A 32 23.54 -15.44 -5.75
C GLU A 32 24.95 -15.14 -5.26
N VAL A 33 25.11 -14.15 -4.38
CA VAL A 33 26.41 -13.76 -3.81
C VAL A 33 27.06 -14.93 -3.07
N PHE A 34 26.33 -15.60 -2.17
CA PHE A 34 26.88 -16.74 -1.44
C PHE A 34 27.11 -17.95 -2.34
N CYS A 35 26.20 -18.22 -3.30
CA CYS A 35 26.36 -19.32 -4.25
C CYS A 35 27.65 -19.16 -5.09
N ASN A 36 27.88 -17.96 -5.61
CA ASN A 36 29.08 -17.64 -6.37
C ASN A 36 30.34 -17.71 -5.50
N MET A 37 30.28 -17.21 -4.27
CA MET A 37 31.40 -17.27 -3.31
C MET A 37 31.80 -18.72 -3.02
N PHE A 38 30.84 -19.61 -2.76
CA PHE A 38 31.14 -21.02 -2.52
C PHE A 38 31.69 -21.73 -3.76
N SER A 39 31.14 -21.44 -4.94
CA SER A 39 31.60 -22.03 -6.20
C SER A 39 33.06 -21.70 -6.52
N CYS A 40 33.53 -20.50 -6.16
CA CYS A 40 34.92 -20.10 -6.34
C CYS A 40 35.89 -20.71 -5.31
N CYS A 41 35.39 -21.18 -4.17
CA CYS A 41 36.20 -21.63 -3.05
C CYS A 41 36.26 -23.16 -2.89
N ASP A 42 35.35 -23.90 -3.53
CA ASP A 42 35.28 -25.37 -3.44
C ASP A 42 36.34 -26.10 -4.32
N ASP A 43 37.14 -25.38 -5.11
CA ASP A 43 38.10 -25.93 -6.09
C ASP A 43 39.49 -26.30 -5.52
N SER A 44 39.65 -26.47 -4.20
CA SER A 44 40.95 -26.88 -3.65
C SER A 44 40.86 -28.10 -2.74
N THR A 45 41.63 -29.11 -3.13
CA THR A 45 41.99 -30.39 -2.50
C THR A 45 42.63 -30.26 -1.09
N SER A 46 42.18 -29.31 -0.29
CA SER A 46 42.66 -29.05 1.06
C SER A 46 41.69 -29.67 2.06
N GLU A 47 42.02 -30.88 2.49
CA GLU A 47 41.39 -31.52 3.64
C GLU A 47 41.35 -30.53 4.82
N LYS A 48 40.14 -30.15 5.24
CA LYS A 48 39.83 -29.25 6.39
C LYS A 48 39.98 -27.74 6.15
N SER A 49 39.52 -27.20 5.03
CA SER A 49 39.25 -25.76 4.96
C SER A 49 38.19 -25.36 6.00
N GLU A 50 38.45 -24.29 6.73
CA GLU A 50 37.58 -23.76 7.79
C GLU A 50 36.16 -23.53 7.25
N GLN A 51 35.18 -24.23 7.83
CA GLN A 51 33.76 -24.11 7.47
C GLN A 51 33.12 -22.85 8.07
N SER A 52 33.80 -21.71 7.97
CA SER A 52 33.37 -20.44 8.52
C SER A 52 33.55 -19.29 7.53
N LEU A 53 32.55 -18.41 7.47
CA LEU A 53 32.59 -17.17 6.69
C LEU A 53 32.47 -15.96 7.61
N ASP A 54 33.41 -15.03 7.49
CA ASP A 54 33.39 -13.77 8.21
C ASP A 54 32.66 -12.69 7.40
N LEU A 55 31.69 -12.02 8.02
CA LEU A 55 30.92 -10.93 7.41
C LEU A 55 31.03 -9.65 8.23
N ALA A 56 31.11 -8.51 7.53
CA ALA A 56 31.23 -7.19 8.12
C ALA A 56 29.91 -6.64 8.72
N GLU A 57 28.82 -7.40 8.64
CA GLU A 57 27.54 -7.02 9.26
C GLU A 57 27.59 -7.25 10.77
N ASN A 58 26.91 -6.40 11.54
CA ASN A 58 26.72 -6.64 12.97
C ASN A 58 25.78 -7.85 13.20
N SER A 59 25.78 -8.37 14.42
CA SER A 59 24.99 -9.52 14.86
C SER A 59 23.49 -9.39 14.59
N ALA A 60 22.92 -8.18 14.74
CA ALA A 60 21.51 -7.93 14.50
C ALA A 60 21.16 -7.99 13.01
N SER A 61 21.94 -7.32 12.16
CA SER A 61 21.82 -7.41 10.68
C SER A 61 21.98 -8.84 10.19
N LEU A 62 22.99 -9.57 10.70
CA LEU A 62 23.21 -10.97 10.35
C LEU A 62 22.04 -11.85 10.76
N SER A 63 21.52 -11.68 11.97
CA SER A 63 20.34 -12.43 12.41
C SER A 63 19.16 -12.22 11.47
N LEU A 64 18.93 -11.00 10.97
CA LEU A 64 17.89 -10.70 9.99
C LEU A 64 18.17 -11.34 8.63
N LEU A 65 19.39 -11.19 8.09
CA LEU A 65 19.80 -11.79 6.82
C LEU A 65 19.63 -13.31 6.84
N LEU A 66 20.13 -13.96 7.89
CA LEU A 66 20.04 -15.40 8.06
C LEU A 66 18.59 -15.86 8.20
N THR A 67 17.75 -15.07 8.87
CA THR A 67 16.30 -15.33 8.92
C THR A 67 15.69 -15.27 7.51
N LEU A 68 16.02 -14.25 6.70
CA LEU A 68 15.51 -14.13 5.32
C LEU A 68 15.93 -15.32 4.43
N LEU A 69 17.17 -15.82 4.59
CA LEU A 69 17.71 -16.93 3.79
C LEU A 69 17.12 -18.28 4.20
N HIS A 70 16.95 -18.51 5.50
CA HIS A 70 16.50 -19.79 6.03
C HIS A 70 14.98 -19.93 6.12
N SER A 71 14.28 -18.82 6.32
CA SER A 71 12.84 -18.78 6.55
C SER A 71 12.30 -17.50 5.91
N PRO A 72 12.31 -17.43 4.56
CA PRO A 72 11.86 -16.25 3.85
C PRO A 72 10.42 -15.92 4.24
N PRO A 73 10.08 -14.63 4.36
CA PRO A 73 8.75 -14.24 4.81
C PRO A 73 7.69 -14.64 3.79
N GLU A 74 6.57 -15.15 4.27
CA GLU A 74 5.40 -15.38 3.43
C GLU A 74 4.74 -14.06 3.04
N LEU A 75 3.96 -14.07 1.96
CA LEU A 75 3.13 -12.92 1.62
C LEU A 75 2.08 -12.72 2.72
N PRO A 76 1.87 -11.48 3.20
CA PRO A 76 0.87 -11.23 4.22
C PRO A 76 -0.51 -11.63 3.70
N ILE A 77 -1.24 -12.40 4.52
CA ILE A 77 -2.61 -12.80 4.22
C ILE A 77 -3.46 -11.55 4.26
N GLN A 78 -3.89 -11.07 3.09
CA GLN A 78 -4.91 -10.02 3.04
C GLN A 78 -6.24 -10.71 3.34
N SER A 79 -6.77 -10.47 4.55
CA SER A 79 -8.14 -10.86 4.85
C SER A 79 -9.04 -10.27 3.76
N ASN A 80 -9.87 -11.13 3.17
CA ASN A 80 -10.65 -10.86 1.96
C ASN A 80 -11.83 -9.91 2.25
N HIS A 81 -11.61 -8.87 3.04
CA HIS A 81 -12.60 -7.82 3.27
C HIS A 81 -12.70 -6.97 2.00
N LYS A 82 -13.73 -7.29 1.21
CA LYS A 82 -14.17 -6.58 0.00
C LYS A 82 -14.59 -5.12 0.24
N SER A 83 -14.25 -4.52 1.38
CA SER A 83 -14.52 -3.11 1.68
C SER A 83 -13.34 -2.26 1.24
N TRP A 84 -13.37 -1.85 -0.03
CA TRP A 84 -12.40 -0.99 -0.69
C TRP A 84 -12.34 0.47 -0.15
N ASP A 85 -13.07 0.77 0.94
CA ASP A 85 -13.43 2.12 1.33
C ASP A 85 -12.99 2.50 2.76
N LEU A 86 -12.33 1.62 3.52
CA LEU A 86 -11.71 1.96 4.81
C LEU A 86 -10.36 1.25 4.95
N PRO A 87 -9.42 1.73 5.79
CA PRO A 87 -8.32 0.88 6.23
C PRO A 87 -9.00 -0.36 6.81
N ALA A 88 -8.85 -1.50 6.13
CA ALA A 88 -9.19 -2.77 6.75
C ALA A 88 -8.48 -2.72 8.10
N SER A 89 -9.24 -2.80 9.19
CA SER A 89 -8.68 -3.05 10.50
C SER A 89 -7.72 -4.20 10.28
N LEU A 90 -6.42 -3.91 10.34
CA LEU A 90 -5.43 -4.95 10.40
C LEU A 90 -5.76 -5.61 11.72
N ASP A 91 -6.49 -6.72 11.67
CA ASP A 91 -6.21 -7.80 12.60
C ASP A 91 -4.71 -8.02 12.40
N THR A 92 -3.94 -7.37 13.27
CA THR A 92 -2.50 -7.49 13.37
C THR A 92 -2.25 -8.90 13.87
N ASP A 93 -2.53 -9.86 12.99
CA ASP A 93 -1.94 -11.17 13.06
C ASP A 93 -0.43 -10.93 13.18
N SER A 94 0.19 -11.66 14.09
CA SER A 94 1.61 -11.61 14.44
C SER A 94 2.57 -11.91 13.26
N SER A 95 2.07 -11.91 12.03
CA SER A 95 2.76 -12.26 10.79
C SER A 95 3.29 -11.05 10.00
N VAL A 96 2.81 -9.82 10.24
CA VAL A 96 3.27 -8.63 9.48
C VAL A 96 4.61 -8.13 10.01
N ILE A 97 5.59 -7.97 9.12
CA ILE A 97 6.90 -7.42 9.47
C ILE A 97 6.76 -5.94 9.86
N PRO A 98 7.25 -5.51 11.03
CA PRO A 98 7.19 -4.11 11.46
C PRO A 98 7.93 -3.15 10.51
N LEU A 99 7.31 -1.99 10.27
CA LEU A 99 7.83 -0.96 9.36
C LEU A 99 9.27 -0.51 9.67
N PRO A 100 9.70 -0.31 10.93
CA PRO A 100 11.08 0.11 11.22
C PRO A 100 12.16 -0.87 10.76
N ILE A 101 11.81 -2.16 10.61
CA ILE A 101 12.75 -3.22 10.25
C ILE A 101 12.80 -3.41 8.73
N LEU A 102 11.70 -3.12 8.02
CA LEU A 102 11.59 -3.33 6.57
C LEU A 102 12.70 -2.67 5.73
N PRO A 103 13.08 -1.38 5.94
CA PRO A 103 14.17 -0.76 5.18
C PRO A 103 15.49 -1.53 5.27
N GLN A 104 15.82 -2.04 6.46
CA GLN A 104 17.02 -2.83 6.67
C GLN A 104 16.94 -4.17 5.94
N LEU A 105 15.78 -4.84 5.95
CA LEU A 105 15.57 -6.09 5.20
C LEU A 105 15.71 -5.89 3.70
N PHE A 106 15.21 -4.78 3.14
CA PHE A 106 15.42 -4.45 1.73
C PHE A 106 16.90 -4.18 1.41
N SER A 107 17.61 -3.45 2.27
CA SER A 107 19.04 -3.22 2.10
C SER A 107 19.85 -4.52 2.13
N LEU A 108 19.51 -5.45 3.01
CA LEU A 108 20.12 -6.78 3.06
C LEU A 108 19.75 -7.62 1.83
N ALA A 109 18.50 -7.55 1.38
CA ALA A 109 18.03 -8.26 0.20
C ALA A 109 18.78 -7.82 -1.05
N ASP A 110 18.97 -6.51 -1.22
CA ASP A 110 19.75 -5.93 -2.32
C ASP A 110 21.24 -6.28 -2.21
N LYS A 111 21.87 -6.04 -1.06
CA LYS A 111 23.31 -6.28 -0.83
C LYS A 111 23.72 -7.73 -1.09
N TYR A 112 22.87 -8.68 -0.71
CA TYR A 112 23.14 -10.12 -0.86
C TYR A 112 22.44 -10.74 -2.06
N ALA A 113 21.89 -9.93 -2.98
CA ALA A 113 21.18 -10.40 -4.19
C ALA A 113 20.21 -11.56 -3.88
N LEU A 114 19.31 -11.33 -2.91
CA LEU A 114 18.30 -12.31 -2.56
C LEU A 114 17.28 -12.46 -3.70
N PRO A 115 16.62 -13.63 -3.82
CA PRO A 115 15.68 -13.88 -4.89
C PRO A 115 14.53 -12.86 -4.92
N ASP A 116 14.03 -12.55 -6.11
CA ASP A 116 12.87 -11.65 -6.32
C ASP A 116 11.63 -12.05 -5.52
N SER A 117 11.45 -13.35 -5.23
CA SER A 117 10.36 -13.83 -4.38
C SER A 117 10.41 -13.24 -2.96
N VAL A 118 11.61 -13.07 -2.38
CA VAL A 118 11.82 -12.45 -1.07
C VAL A 118 11.49 -10.96 -1.16
N THR A 119 12.04 -10.25 -2.15
CA THR A 119 11.77 -8.83 -2.38
C THR A 119 10.28 -8.55 -2.59
N LYS A 120 9.59 -9.42 -3.34
CA LYS A 120 8.14 -9.35 -3.55
C LYS A 120 7.36 -9.58 -2.26
N ALA A 121 7.78 -10.52 -1.41
CA ALA A 121 7.17 -10.73 -0.10
C ALA A 121 7.34 -9.49 0.78
N LEU A 122 8.56 -8.95 0.88
CA LEU A 122 8.85 -7.70 1.61
C LEU A 122 8.02 -6.52 1.09
N CYS A 123 7.82 -6.40 -0.23
CA CYS A 123 6.94 -5.39 -0.83
C CYS A 123 5.49 -5.56 -0.38
N GLY A 124 5.01 -6.80 -0.24
CA GLY A 124 3.70 -7.12 0.33
C GLY A 124 3.58 -6.60 1.76
N HIS A 125 4.56 -6.91 2.61
CA HIS A 125 4.62 -6.42 4.01
C HIS A 125 4.68 -4.89 4.08
N LEU A 126 5.47 -4.25 3.22
CA LEU A 126 5.55 -2.79 3.13
C LEU A 126 4.20 -2.17 2.77
N LEU A 127 3.49 -2.75 1.80
CA LEU A 127 2.21 -2.24 1.35
C LEU A 127 1.11 -2.35 2.43
N VAL A 128 1.20 -3.33 3.32
CA VAL A 128 0.27 -3.46 4.46
C VAL A 128 0.34 -2.23 5.38
N HIS A 129 1.48 -1.55 5.47
CA HIS A 129 1.64 -0.32 6.25
C HIS A 129 1.13 0.95 5.53
N ALA A 130 0.73 0.86 4.25
CA ALA A 130 0.33 2.03 3.48
C ALA A 130 -0.91 2.77 4.04
N PRO A 131 -1.95 2.12 4.60
CA PRO A 131 -3.08 2.85 5.18
C PRO A 131 -2.71 3.69 6.41
N THR A 132 -1.72 3.26 7.21
CA THR A 132 -1.30 3.96 8.43
C THR A 132 -0.15 4.92 8.18
N ASN A 133 0.78 4.58 7.28
CA ASN A 133 1.99 5.34 6.98
C ASN A 133 2.16 5.56 5.46
N PRO A 134 1.19 6.17 4.77
CA PRO A 134 1.15 6.21 3.30
C PRO A 134 2.32 6.97 2.69
N LEU A 135 2.72 8.08 3.30
CA LEU A 135 3.80 8.94 2.80
C LEU A 135 5.16 8.27 2.90
N PHE A 136 5.45 7.65 4.04
CA PHE A 136 6.69 6.88 4.22
C PHE A 136 6.76 5.72 3.23
N VAL A 137 5.70 4.92 3.13
CA VAL A 137 5.65 3.78 2.21
C VAL A 137 5.82 4.23 0.76
N TYR A 138 5.16 5.33 0.38
CA TYR A 138 5.34 5.94 -0.94
C TYR A 138 6.78 6.40 -1.19
N GLY A 139 7.33 7.25 -0.31
CA GLY A 139 8.68 7.79 -0.46
C GLY A 139 9.74 6.70 -0.53
N PHE A 140 9.67 5.73 0.39
CA PHE A 140 10.56 4.57 0.39
C PHE A 140 10.45 3.75 -0.90
N ALA A 141 9.23 3.43 -1.35
CA ALA A 141 9.03 2.65 -2.57
C ALA A 141 9.54 3.38 -3.82
N VAL A 142 9.44 4.72 -3.86
CA VAL A 142 10.04 5.51 -4.95
C VAL A 142 11.56 5.44 -4.89
N SER A 143 12.17 5.65 -3.72
CA SER A 143 13.63 5.59 -3.54
C SER A 143 14.22 4.24 -3.91
N ALA A 144 13.50 3.15 -3.59
CA ALA A 144 13.91 1.78 -3.88
C ALA A 144 13.47 1.27 -5.27
N GLY A 145 12.84 2.10 -6.11
CA GLY A 145 12.43 1.71 -7.47
C GLY A 145 11.20 0.80 -7.55
N PHE A 146 10.47 0.58 -6.45
CA PHE A 146 9.27 -0.27 -6.39
C PHE A 146 8.01 0.45 -6.90
N SER A 147 7.97 0.71 -8.21
CA SER A 147 6.91 1.49 -8.86
C SER A 147 5.47 1.00 -8.61
N ASP A 148 5.25 -0.33 -8.52
CA ASP A 148 3.93 -0.90 -8.23
C ASP A 148 3.48 -0.60 -6.79
N VAL A 149 4.40 -0.70 -5.82
CA VAL A 149 4.12 -0.38 -4.41
C VAL A 149 3.85 1.11 -4.25
N ALA A 150 4.69 1.96 -4.83
CA ALA A 150 4.49 3.41 -4.84
C ALA A 150 3.14 3.80 -5.45
N SER A 151 2.78 3.21 -6.59
CA SER A 151 1.50 3.46 -7.26
C SER A 151 0.29 3.03 -6.43
N LYS A 152 0.40 1.93 -5.67
CA LYS A 152 -0.66 1.43 -4.79
C LYS A 152 -0.78 2.27 -3.51
N SER A 153 0.32 2.70 -2.91
CA SER A 153 0.30 3.47 -1.65
C SER A 153 -0.33 4.86 -1.81
N CYS A 154 -0.33 5.43 -3.02
CA CYS A 154 -0.98 6.72 -3.29
C CYS A 154 -2.48 6.75 -2.96
N ARG A 155 -3.14 5.58 -2.88
CA ARG A 155 -4.56 5.47 -2.52
C ARG A 155 -4.90 6.07 -1.16
N TRP A 156 -3.94 6.08 -0.25
CA TRP A 156 -4.11 6.51 1.15
C TRP A 156 -3.43 7.86 1.43
N LEU A 157 -2.80 8.49 0.43
CA LEU A 157 -2.19 9.80 0.61
C LEU A 157 -3.27 10.88 0.79
N LYS A 158 -3.20 11.60 1.90
CA LYS A 158 -3.90 12.88 2.11
C LYS A 158 -3.48 13.91 1.06
N PRO A 159 -4.25 15.00 0.86
CA PRO A 159 -3.83 16.11 0.00
C PRO A 159 -2.39 16.53 0.30
N MET A 160 -1.56 16.73 -0.73
CA MET A 160 -0.14 17.09 -0.52
C MET A 160 0.03 18.34 0.36
N ALA A 161 -0.91 19.29 0.26
CA ALA A 161 -0.94 20.49 1.07
C ALA A 161 -1.16 20.26 2.58
N SER A 162 -1.58 19.06 3.01
CA SER A 162 -1.79 18.74 4.43
C SER A 162 -0.53 18.25 5.15
N TYR A 163 0.54 17.94 4.43
CA TYR A 163 1.79 17.45 5.01
C TYR A 163 2.73 18.62 5.33
N SER A 164 3.54 18.45 6.38
CA SER A 164 4.60 19.38 6.69
C SER A 164 5.73 19.33 5.67
N LYS A 165 6.63 20.31 5.71
CA LYS A 165 7.82 20.32 4.85
C LYS A 165 8.68 19.08 5.10
N GLU A 166 8.92 18.75 6.36
CA GLU A 166 9.74 17.62 6.81
C GLU A 166 9.15 16.27 6.35
N GLU A 167 7.82 16.17 6.33
CA GLU A 167 7.13 15.00 5.80
C GLU A 167 7.29 14.89 4.28
N ILE A 168 7.14 16.00 3.54
CA ILE A 168 7.28 16.01 2.07
C ILE A 168 8.71 15.68 1.64
N GLU A 169 9.72 16.02 2.43
CA GLU A 169 11.13 15.67 2.18
C GLU A 169 11.37 14.14 2.12
N MET A 170 10.43 13.31 2.59
CA MET A 170 10.47 11.85 2.39
C MET A 170 10.29 11.44 0.92
N ILE A 171 9.74 12.30 0.07
CA ILE A 171 9.60 12.04 -1.37
C ILE A 171 10.92 12.44 -2.05
N PRO A 172 11.67 11.48 -2.62
CA PRO A 172 13.05 11.70 -3.01
C PRO A 172 13.22 12.62 -4.23
N THR A 173 12.17 12.80 -5.05
CA THR A 173 12.26 13.56 -6.30
C THR A 173 11.05 14.46 -6.54
N VAL A 174 11.28 15.61 -7.17
CA VAL A 174 10.23 16.54 -7.60
C VAL A 174 9.25 15.86 -8.57
N GLU A 175 9.76 14.96 -9.42
CA GLU A 175 8.93 14.20 -10.35
C GLU A 175 7.94 13.29 -9.60
N ALA A 176 8.41 12.58 -8.57
CA ALA A 176 7.54 11.73 -7.75
C ALA A 176 6.52 12.56 -6.97
N TYR A 177 6.88 13.72 -6.46
CA TYR A 177 5.94 14.65 -5.81
C TYR A 177 4.87 15.14 -6.80
N HIS A 178 5.29 15.59 -7.97
CA HIS A 178 4.39 16.09 -9.01
C HIS A 178 3.43 15.01 -9.53
N LYS A 179 3.89 13.76 -9.68
CA LYS A 179 3.04 12.62 -10.03
C LYS A 179 1.87 12.45 -9.07
N VAL A 180 2.10 12.61 -7.76
CA VAL A 180 1.03 12.54 -6.75
C VAL A 180 0.06 13.69 -6.91
N ILE A 181 0.55 14.93 -7.07
CA ILE A 181 -0.33 16.10 -7.29
C ILE A 181 -1.24 15.89 -8.48
N ARG A 182 -0.70 15.45 -9.63
CA ARG A 182 -1.48 15.18 -10.84
C ARG A 182 -2.56 14.13 -10.59
N LEU A 183 -2.23 13.05 -9.86
CA LEU A 183 -3.20 12.02 -9.49
C LEU A 183 -4.32 12.58 -8.61
N GLN A 184 -3.97 13.39 -7.61
CA GLN A 184 -4.93 14.00 -6.69
C GLN A 184 -5.88 14.96 -7.42
N ASP A 185 -5.35 15.84 -8.27
CA ASP A 185 -6.15 16.77 -9.07
C ASP A 185 -7.10 16.01 -10.02
N ALA A 186 -6.59 15.04 -10.77
CA ALA A 186 -7.40 14.22 -11.67
C ALA A 186 -8.52 13.48 -10.94
N ARG A 187 -8.23 12.95 -9.75
CA ARG A 187 -9.21 12.29 -8.89
C ARG A 187 -10.29 13.26 -8.42
N VAL A 188 -9.90 14.42 -7.88
CA VAL A 188 -10.84 15.45 -7.39
C VAL A 188 -11.75 15.93 -8.52
N LYS A 189 -11.19 16.23 -9.70
CA LYS A 189 -11.98 16.62 -10.89
C LYS A 189 -12.96 15.54 -11.30
N THR A 190 -12.52 14.27 -11.32
CA THR A 190 -13.37 13.13 -11.67
C THR A 190 -14.52 12.95 -10.67
N LEU A 191 -14.25 13.03 -9.38
CA LEU A 191 -15.26 12.93 -8.32
C LEU A 191 -16.28 14.06 -8.40
N LYS A 192 -15.82 15.31 -8.59
CA LYS A 192 -16.70 16.48 -8.78
C LYS A 192 -17.62 16.29 -9.98
N ARG A 193 -17.07 15.85 -11.10
CA ARG A 193 -17.85 15.57 -12.32
C ARG A 193 -18.91 14.49 -12.07
N MET A 194 -18.52 13.34 -11.52
CA MET A 194 -19.44 12.25 -11.20
C MET A 194 -20.58 12.70 -10.28
N LEU A 195 -20.26 13.49 -9.25
CA LEU A 195 -21.26 14.04 -8.35
C LEU A 195 -22.23 14.97 -9.09
N LEU A 196 -21.71 15.97 -9.80
CA LEU A 196 -22.52 17.01 -10.46
C LEU A 196 -23.39 16.46 -11.61
N GLU A 197 -22.96 15.38 -12.26
CA GLU A 197 -23.71 14.71 -13.32
C GLU A 197 -24.78 13.73 -12.79
N GLU A 198 -24.75 13.33 -11.51
CA GLU A 198 -25.68 12.32 -10.99
C GLU A 198 -27.09 12.86 -10.73
N GLU A 199 -28.10 12.22 -11.32
CA GLU A 199 -29.50 12.56 -11.11
C GLU A 199 -30.16 11.65 -10.05
N ILE A 200 -30.92 12.25 -9.13
CA ILE A 200 -31.73 11.49 -8.16
C ILE A 200 -32.89 10.74 -8.83
N PHE A 201 -33.37 11.22 -9.97
CA PHE A 201 -34.43 10.59 -10.77
C PHE A 201 -34.00 10.52 -12.25
N PRO A 202 -33.15 9.54 -12.63
CA PRO A 202 -32.71 9.39 -14.01
C PRO A 202 -33.91 9.25 -14.95
N HIS A 203 -34.04 10.14 -15.94
CA HIS A 203 -35.18 10.20 -16.86
C HIS A 203 -36.57 10.28 -16.17
N GLY A 204 -36.61 10.73 -14.91
CA GLY A 204 -37.85 10.78 -14.11
C GLY A 204 -38.30 9.46 -13.48
N TYR A 205 -37.56 8.36 -13.66
CA TYR A 205 -37.89 7.08 -13.02
C TYR A 205 -37.80 7.17 -11.50
N GLY A 206 -38.79 6.59 -10.81
CA GLY A 206 -38.86 6.59 -9.33
C GLY A 206 -39.26 7.93 -8.71
N ALA A 207 -39.63 8.93 -9.52
CA ALA A 207 -40.10 10.23 -9.05
C ALA A 207 -41.35 10.10 -8.17
N CYS A 208 -41.30 10.67 -6.96
CA CYS A 208 -42.47 10.81 -6.10
C CYS A 208 -43.31 12.00 -6.60
N PRO A 209 -44.58 11.83 -6.99
CA PRO A 209 -45.41 12.93 -7.49
C PRO A 209 -45.58 14.06 -6.47
N SER A 210 -45.68 13.72 -5.18
CA SER A 210 -45.92 14.68 -4.09
C SER A 210 -44.70 15.51 -3.72
N HIS A 211 -43.48 14.98 -3.92
CA HIS A 211 -42.25 15.57 -3.39
C HIS A 211 -41.15 15.76 -4.45
N LEU A 212 -41.48 15.63 -5.74
CA LEU A 212 -40.51 15.65 -6.84
C LEU A 212 -39.59 16.87 -6.80
N ASN A 213 -40.18 18.07 -6.74
CA ASN A 213 -39.43 19.32 -6.81
C ASN A 213 -38.59 19.56 -5.55
N GLU A 214 -39.16 19.29 -4.37
CA GLU A 214 -38.47 19.43 -3.09
C GLU A 214 -37.27 18.47 -2.99
N THR A 215 -37.48 17.20 -3.36
CA THR A 215 -36.42 16.17 -3.36
C THR A 215 -35.31 16.51 -4.35
N LYS A 216 -35.65 17.01 -5.56
CA LYS A 216 -34.67 17.50 -6.53
C LYS A 216 -33.89 18.70 -6.01
N ALA A 217 -34.55 19.64 -5.34
CA ALA A 217 -33.90 20.83 -4.79
C ALA A 217 -32.90 20.46 -3.68
N ILE A 218 -33.28 19.58 -2.75
CA ILE A 218 -32.39 19.06 -1.70
C ILE A 218 -31.18 18.36 -2.31
N TRP A 219 -31.41 17.42 -3.23
CA TRP A 219 -30.34 16.71 -3.92
C TRP A 219 -29.39 17.65 -4.65
N HIS A 220 -29.92 18.65 -5.35
CA HIS A 220 -29.10 19.61 -6.08
C HIS A 220 -28.26 20.49 -5.15
N ALA A 221 -28.87 21.02 -4.08
CA ALA A 221 -28.18 21.84 -3.09
C ALA A 221 -27.04 21.05 -2.41
N ALA A 222 -27.32 19.81 -2.02
CA ALA A 222 -26.33 18.91 -1.42
C ALA A 222 -25.13 18.66 -2.33
N ARG A 223 -25.39 18.32 -3.62
CA ARG A 223 -24.32 18.09 -4.60
C ARG A 223 -23.47 19.32 -4.85
N ILE A 224 -24.07 20.51 -5.00
CA ILE A 224 -23.31 21.76 -5.18
C ILE A 224 -22.44 22.04 -3.95
N ASN A 225 -23.02 21.91 -2.76
CA ASN A 225 -22.31 22.17 -1.51
C ASN A 225 -21.14 21.20 -1.30
N LEU A 226 -21.37 19.90 -1.53
CA LEU A 226 -20.33 18.87 -1.41
C LEU A 226 -19.24 19.06 -2.48
N ALA A 227 -19.59 19.39 -3.73
CA ALA A 227 -18.61 19.61 -4.80
C ALA A 227 -17.56 20.69 -4.47
N ARG A 228 -17.89 21.65 -3.59
CA ARG A 228 -16.94 22.68 -3.13
C ARG A 228 -15.94 22.16 -2.09
N LYS A 229 -16.29 21.07 -1.40
CA LYS A 229 -15.54 20.49 -0.28
C LYS A 229 -14.79 19.19 -0.65
N ILE A 230 -15.01 18.65 -1.85
CA ILE A 230 -14.33 17.41 -2.29
C ILE A 230 -12.82 17.59 -2.29
N GLU A 231 -12.14 16.71 -1.56
CA GLU A 231 -10.71 16.50 -1.52
C GLU A 231 -10.35 15.08 -1.99
N THR A 232 -9.05 14.74 -1.98
CA THR A 232 -8.53 13.46 -2.46
C THR A 232 -9.19 12.25 -1.78
N LEU A 233 -9.43 12.31 -0.46
CA LEU A 233 -9.91 11.15 0.31
C LEU A 233 -11.42 11.20 0.64
N THR A 234 -12.17 12.17 0.10
CA THR A 234 -13.61 12.31 0.38
C THR A 234 -14.40 11.09 -0.09
N ASP A 235 -15.19 10.48 0.80
CA ASP A 235 -16.22 9.50 0.44
C ASP A 235 -17.48 10.25 -0.01
N VAL A 236 -17.53 10.57 -1.30
CA VAL A 236 -18.64 11.31 -1.90
C VAL A 236 -19.99 10.63 -1.69
N ALA A 237 -20.03 9.29 -1.72
CA ALA A 237 -21.28 8.57 -1.54
C ALA A 237 -21.71 8.59 -0.07
N GLY A 238 -20.78 8.34 0.85
CA GLY A 238 -21.03 8.43 2.30
C GLY A 238 -21.53 9.82 2.71
N GLU A 239 -20.91 10.90 2.23
CA GLU A 239 -21.36 12.28 2.51
C GLU A 239 -22.77 12.58 1.96
N MET A 240 -23.18 11.91 0.89
CA MET A 240 -24.54 12.06 0.32
C MET A 240 -25.58 11.20 1.05
N GLU A 241 -25.18 10.23 1.89
CA GLU A 241 -26.12 9.42 2.69
C GLU A 241 -26.82 10.24 3.77
N ASP A 242 -26.23 11.36 4.21
CA ASP A 242 -26.82 12.27 5.20
C ASP A 242 -28.22 12.75 4.78
N LEU A 243 -28.47 12.85 3.46
CA LEU A 243 -29.78 13.20 2.90
C LEU A 243 -30.90 12.22 3.26
N LEU A 244 -30.57 10.98 3.61
CA LEU A 244 -31.56 10.00 4.06
C LEU A 244 -32.24 10.41 5.37
N SER A 245 -31.64 11.34 6.12
CA SER A 245 -32.18 11.89 7.35
C SER A 245 -33.02 13.17 7.13
N GLU A 246 -33.00 13.75 5.93
CA GLU A 246 -33.70 15.00 5.60
C GLU A 246 -35.16 14.76 5.18
N ARG A 247 -36.05 15.70 5.50
CA ARG A 247 -37.42 15.71 4.94
C ARG A 247 -37.40 16.27 3.52
N PRO A 248 -38.18 15.71 2.57
CA PRO A 248 -39.17 14.65 2.71
C PRO A 248 -38.57 13.23 2.52
N ILE A 249 -37.28 13.11 2.22
CA ILE A 249 -36.59 11.86 1.89
C ILE A 249 -36.76 10.82 3.01
N ARG A 250 -36.56 11.22 4.26
CA ARG A 250 -36.69 10.36 5.44
C ARG A 250 -38.10 9.78 5.60
N ASP A 251 -39.12 10.62 5.38
CA ASP A 251 -40.51 10.31 5.72
C ASP A 251 -41.28 9.68 4.54
N CYS A 252 -40.80 9.85 3.31
CA CYS A 252 -41.41 9.30 2.09
C CYS A 252 -40.62 8.09 1.55
N THR A 253 -41.26 6.92 1.55
CA THR A 253 -40.63 5.66 1.09
C THR A 253 -40.14 5.72 -0.36
N ALA A 254 -40.86 6.41 -1.26
CA ALA A 254 -40.46 6.59 -2.65
C ALA A 254 -39.20 7.46 -2.77
N CYS A 255 -39.17 8.62 -2.10
CA CYS A 255 -38.01 9.52 -2.08
C CYS A 255 -36.79 8.84 -1.43
N ARG A 256 -36.98 8.11 -0.34
CA ARG A 256 -35.91 7.35 0.32
C ARG A 256 -35.27 6.32 -0.60
N LYS A 257 -36.09 5.54 -1.31
CA LYS A 257 -35.63 4.53 -2.27
C LYS A 257 -34.85 5.17 -3.42
N ALA A 258 -35.35 6.27 -3.99
CA ALA A 258 -34.67 6.99 -5.05
C ALA A 258 -33.32 7.56 -4.58
N CYS A 259 -33.28 8.21 -3.41
CA CYS A 259 -32.05 8.73 -2.82
C CYS A 259 -31.03 7.61 -2.55
N THR A 260 -31.46 6.49 -1.97
CA THR A 260 -30.60 5.32 -1.73
C THR A 260 -30.00 4.80 -3.05
N ALA A 261 -30.83 4.63 -4.09
CA ALA A 261 -30.36 4.16 -5.39
C ALA A 261 -29.36 5.12 -6.05
N ALA A 262 -29.60 6.44 -5.95
CA ALA A 262 -28.70 7.46 -6.47
C ALA A 262 -27.36 7.46 -5.73
N VAL A 263 -27.38 7.30 -4.41
CA VAL A 263 -26.15 7.19 -3.59
C VAL A 263 -25.37 5.91 -3.92
N GLU A 264 -26.04 4.77 -4.08
CA GLU A 264 -25.38 3.54 -4.53
C GLU A 264 -24.76 3.68 -5.93
N MET A 265 -25.42 4.41 -6.83
CA MET A 265 -24.87 4.73 -8.15
C MET A 265 -23.62 5.62 -8.04
N LEU A 266 -23.65 6.64 -7.18
CA LEU A 266 -22.46 7.45 -6.88
C LEU A 266 -21.33 6.57 -6.34
N ARG A 267 -21.61 5.70 -5.36
CA ARG A 267 -20.62 4.78 -4.81
C ARG A 267 -19.98 3.93 -5.90
N TYR A 268 -20.80 3.37 -6.78
CA TYR A 268 -20.31 2.59 -7.92
C TYR A 268 -19.46 3.42 -8.89
N LYS A 269 -19.87 4.65 -9.24
CA LYS A 269 -19.12 5.53 -10.14
C LYS A 269 -17.81 6.02 -9.51
N CYS A 270 -17.84 6.46 -8.26
CA CYS A 270 -16.68 6.95 -7.51
C CYS A 270 -15.60 5.89 -7.31
N ARG A 271 -15.94 4.59 -7.32
CA ARG A 271 -14.96 3.49 -7.36
C ARG A 271 -14.07 3.52 -8.60
N LYS A 272 -14.55 4.10 -9.71
CA LYS A 272 -13.80 4.25 -10.97
C LYS A 272 -12.93 5.50 -11.00
N ALA A 273 -12.99 6.36 -9.98
CA ALA A 273 -12.11 7.52 -9.91
C ALA A 273 -10.63 7.06 -9.82
N PRO A 274 -9.69 7.77 -10.47
CA PRO A 274 -8.27 7.44 -10.41
C PRO A 274 -7.79 7.25 -8.95
N ARG A 275 -7.18 6.09 -8.67
CA ARG A 275 -6.57 5.81 -7.35
C ARG A 275 -5.09 5.43 -7.40
N THR A 276 -4.53 5.27 -8.59
CA THR A 276 -3.14 4.83 -8.81
C THR A 276 -2.63 5.45 -10.11
N PHE A 277 -1.30 5.52 -10.30
CA PHE A 277 -0.71 6.15 -11.48
C PHE A 277 -1.06 5.45 -12.80
N ARG A 278 -1.36 4.14 -12.77
CA ARG A 278 -1.82 3.41 -13.97
C ARG A 278 -3.10 3.99 -14.56
N HIS A 279 -3.97 4.58 -13.74
CA HIS A 279 -5.20 5.20 -14.21
C HIS A 279 -4.97 6.52 -14.95
N LEU A 280 -3.85 7.21 -14.71
CA LEU A 280 -3.53 8.46 -15.41
C LEU A 280 -3.10 8.18 -16.86
N GLN A 281 -2.31 7.14 -17.09
CA GLN A 281 -1.82 6.77 -18.42
C GLN A 281 -2.96 6.40 -19.37
N ASN A 282 -4.00 5.73 -18.87
CA ASN A 282 -5.18 5.37 -19.66
C ASN A 282 -6.12 6.54 -19.94
N SER A 283 -5.92 7.71 -19.32
CA SER A 283 -6.74 8.91 -19.56
C SER A 283 -6.12 9.89 -20.56
N GLU A 284 -4.87 9.65 -20.95
CA GLU A 284 -4.12 10.47 -21.93
C GLU A 284 -4.02 9.78 -23.31
N SER A 285 -4.56 8.56 -23.45
CA SER A 285 -4.66 7.79 -24.70
C SER A 285 -6.09 7.85 -25.25
#